data_AF-A0A2D7T0X6-F1
#
_entry.id   AF-A0A2D7T0X6-F1
#
_cell.length_a   1.000
_cell.length_b   1.000
_cell.length_c   1.000
_cell.angle_alpha   90.00
_cell.angle_beta   90.00
_cell.angle_gamma   90.00
#
_symmetry.space_group_name_H-M   'P 1'
#
loop_
_entity.id
_entity.type
_entity.pdbx_description
1 polymer ?
#
loop_
_entity_poly.entity_id
_entity_poly.type
_entity_poly.pdbx_seq_one_letter_code
_entity_poly.pdbx_strand_id
1 'polypeptide(L)'
;MNKNYSIVIALMMFFNFSLFSQDSPPWDFNGTDHGFVASNYTALAVGDSYLTYSINSPNEDGNGGSPNPNLKISNAQIDTSPGNFFAVTMQNLTANTRIVVILTKNGNNTYTNFDGLTPNNEGFVTHYINVGGSANWSGTVDDVNFRFKQGGGVNNNVYSGDILIDHIEIVDGIPSTPRTDYTFDDPSDAEGFVGGNGVSLSQPNAGSIVANISANSPYPKFEQSGIYSVDADTYKYVEINLTNNSPKNRITFVSPNGGNQFSGAEMGPGEQLIYLNLSEMTNWNGTYSNWWLQLVENPGDGPVPSAGEVIIDRILFTDVNNAPMPFHDVTFNVDARNIIVHDRGMYMGGGVLGGSDAVPMSDD
;
A
#
# COMPACT_ATOMS: atom_id res chain seq x y z
N MET A 1 46.16 7.14 -79.22
CA MET A 1 46.54 7.20 -77.78
C MET A 1 45.31 7.59 -76.99
N ASN A 2 44.61 6.60 -76.42
CA ASN A 2 43.43 6.82 -75.59
C ASN A 2 43.88 7.20 -74.18
N LYS A 3 43.51 8.39 -73.71
CA LYS A 3 43.71 8.80 -72.31
C LYS A 3 42.48 8.36 -71.52
N ASN A 4 42.66 7.32 -70.71
CA ASN A 4 41.66 6.88 -69.74
C ASN A 4 41.64 7.86 -68.56
N TYR A 5 40.47 8.40 -68.27
CA TYR A 5 40.18 9.11 -67.03
C TYR A 5 39.88 8.07 -65.94
N SER A 6 40.66 8.05 -64.86
CA SER A 6 40.27 7.39 -63.62
C SER A 6 39.96 8.46 -62.58
N ILE A 7 38.66 8.70 -62.37
CA ILE A 7 38.12 9.38 -61.19
C ILE A 7 38.15 8.34 -60.06
N VAL A 8 38.93 8.61 -59.02
CA VAL A 8 38.85 7.86 -57.76
C VAL A 8 37.68 8.45 -56.97
N ILE A 9 36.57 7.70 -56.88
CA ILE A 9 35.49 8.01 -55.95
C ILE A 9 35.93 7.49 -54.58
N ALA A 10 36.26 8.41 -53.67
CA ALA A 10 36.42 8.09 -52.26
C ALA A 10 35.04 7.87 -51.65
N LEU A 11 34.67 6.61 -51.43
CA LEU A 11 33.50 6.24 -50.65
C LEU A 11 33.85 6.43 -49.17
N MET A 12 33.58 7.61 -48.61
CA MET A 12 33.55 7.79 -47.15
C MET A 12 32.38 6.98 -46.61
N MET A 13 32.67 5.80 -46.08
CA MET A 13 31.76 5.07 -45.22
C MET A 13 31.51 5.93 -43.98
N PHE A 14 30.32 6.51 -43.88
CA PHE A 14 29.79 6.98 -42.61
C PHE A 14 29.62 5.74 -41.73
N PHE A 15 30.58 5.49 -40.84
CA PHE A 15 30.28 4.74 -39.64
C PHE A 15 29.21 5.54 -38.91
N ASN A 16 27.98 5.02 -38.86
CA ASN A 16 27.06 5.38 -37.79
C ASN A 16 27.78 4.99 -36.50
N PHE A 17 28.45 5.95 -35.87
CA PHE A 17 28.64 5.89 -34.44
C PHE A 17 27.23 5.99 -33.87
N SER A 18 26.66 4.84 -33.50
CA SER A 18 25.65 4.79 -32.47
C SER A 18 26.30 5.43 -31.23
N LEU A 19 26.16 6.74 -31.09
CA LEU A 19 26.17 7.37 -29.78
C LEU A 19 25.06 6.61 -29.05
N PHE A 20 25.44 5.68 -28.17
CA PHE A 20 24.49 4.96 -27.34
C PHE A 20 23.69 6.01 -26.58
N SER A 21 22.48 6.30 -27.08
CA SER A 21 21.44 6.90 -26.27
C SER A 21 21.24 5.93 -25.13
N GLN A 22 21.44 6.38 -23.89
CA GLN A 22 21.02 5.58 -22.76
C GLN A 22 19.49 5.66 -22.74
N ASP A 23 18.86 4.50 -22.73
CA ASP A 23 17.41 4.43 -22.83
C ASP A 23 16.80 4.71 -21.47
N SER A 24 15.69 5.46 -21.45
CA SER A 24 14.87 5.64 -20.26
C SER A 24 14.27 4.29 -19.83
N PRO A 25 13.93 4.10 -18.55
CA PRO A 25 13.23 2.88 -18.13
C PRO A 25 11.91 2.73 -18.92
N PRO A 26 11.42 1.49 -19.14
CA PRO A 26 11.83 0.26 -18.47
C PRO A 26 13.15 -0.33 -18.96
N TRP A 27 13.94 -0.87 -18.03
CA TRP A 27 15.19 -1.59 -18.29
C TRP A 27 14.98 -3.08 -18.02
N ASP A 28 15.12 -3.92 -19.04
CA ASP A 28 14.83 -5.36 -19.00
C ASP A 28 16.07 -6.26 -18.99
N PHE A 29 17.27 -5.68 -19.07
CA PHE A 29 18.57 -6.36 -19.06
C PHE A 29 18.72 -7.60 -19.96
N ASN A 30 17.93 -7.68 -21.04
CA ASN A 30 17.94 -8.79 -21.99
C ASN A 30 19.10 -8.65 -22.98
N GLY A 31 20.29 -9.10 -22.61
CA GLY A 31 21.49 -9.01 -23.46
C GLY A 31 22.13 -7.62 -23.49
N THR A 32 21.76 -6.72 -22.57
CA THR A 32 22.31 -5.36 -22.44
C THR A 32 22.38 -4.93 -20.98
N ASP A 33 23.31 -4.03 -20.64
CA ASP A 33 23.37 -3.37 -19.34
C ASP A 33 22.64 -2.02 -19.32
N HIS A 34 22.02 -1.59 -20.43
CA HIS A 34 21.34 -0.31 -20.57
C HIS A 34 22.20 0.93 -20.23
N GLY A 35 23.54 0.79 -20.22
CA GLY A 35 24.46 1.86 -19.83
C GLY A 35 24.75 1.94 -18.32
N PHE A 36 24.31 0.95 -17.54
CA PHE A 36 24.67 0.85 -16.13
C PHE A 36 26.17 0.56 -15.96
N VAL A 37 26.74 1.11 -14.89
CA VAL A 37 28.16 0.99 -14.55
C VAL A 37 28.31 0.54 -13.10
N ALA A 38 29.11 -0.50 -12.90
CA ALA A 38 29.57 -0.92 -11.58
C ALA A 38 30.80 -0.12 -11.14
N SER A 39 30.87 0.22 -9.85
CA SER A 39 32.06 0.82 -9.23
C SER A 39 32.12 0.51 -7.74
N ASN A 40 33.30 0.71 -7.14
CA ASN A 40 33.60 0.41 -5.74
C ASN A 40 33.47 -1.08 -5.38
N TYR A 41 34.40 -1.88 -5.89
CA TYR A 41 34.48 -3.33 -5.63
C TYR A 41 33.26 -4.11 -6.13
N THR A 42 32.71 -3.68 -7.26
CA THR A 42 31.60 -4.36 -7.91
C THR A 42 31.92 -4.62 -9.38
N ALA A 43 31.21 -5.57 -9.98
CA ALA A 43 31.33 -5.90 -11.40
C ALA A 43 29.94 -6.16 -12.00
N LEU A 44 29.85 -6.00 -13.33
CA LEU A 44 28.68 -6.34 -14.13
C LEU A 44 29.01 -7.47 -15.11
N ALA A 45 28.10 -8.41 -15.25
CA ALA A 45 28.09 -9.37 -16.33
C ALA A 45 26.69 -9.38 -16.97
N VAL A 46 26.63 -9.06 -18.26
CA VAL A 46 25.39 -9.07 -19.04
C VAL A 46 25.06 -10.51 -19.41
N GLY A 47 23.88 -10.97 -19.02
CA GLY A 47 23.30 -12.24 -19.43
C GLY A 47 22.22 -12.06 -20.49
N ASP A 48 21.64 -13.17 -20.93
CA ASP A 48 20.58 -13.16 -21.96
C ASP A 48 19.24 -12.64 -21.42
N SER A 49 18.99 -12.80 -20.12
CA SER A 49 17.71 -12.47 -19.47
C SER A 49 17.83 -11.66 -18.19
N TYR A 50 19.04 -11.30 -17.77
CA TYR A 50 19.29 -10.50 -16.58
C TYR A 50 20.72 -9.96 -16.58
N LEU A 51 20.93 -8.92 -15.77
CA LEU A 51 22.25 -8.39 -15.44
C LEU A 51 22.71 -8.98 -14.09
N THR A 52 23.89 -9.61 -14.07
CA THR A 52 24.53 -10.00 -12.81
C THR A 52 25.33 -8.83 -12.27
N TYR A 53 24.94 -8.35 -11.09
CA TYR A 53 25.70 -7.38 -10.29
C TYR A 53 26.42 -8.08 -9.14
N SER A 54 27.75 -8.16 -9.24
CA SER A 54 28.59 -8.84 -8.25
C SER A 54 29.20 -7.84 -7.27
N ILE A 55 29.05 -8.07 -5.97
CA ILE A 55 29.76 -7.35 -4.91
C ILE A 55 30.95 -8.20 -4.47
N ASN A 56 32.16 -7.73 -4.74
CA ASN A 56 33.38 -8.51 -4.53
C ASN A 56 33.91 -8.37 -3.10
N SER A 57 34.33 -9.50 -2.50
CA SER A 57 35.09 -9.53 -1.24
C SER A 57 36.59 -9.62 -1.56
N PRO A 58 37.42 -8.64 -1.19
CA PRO A 58 38.85 -8.65 -1.50
C PRO A 58 39.65 -9.66 -0.66
N ASN A 59 39.07 -10.17 0.43
CA ASN A 59 39.69 -11.06 1.43
C ASN A 59 38.86 -12.33 1.69
N GLU A 60 37.82 -12.58 0.88
CA GLU A 60 36.95 -13.77 0.95
C GLU A 60 36.27 -13.98 2.32
N ASP A 61 36.03 -12.90 3.06
CA ASP A 61 35.43 -12.93 4.40
C ASP A 61 33.89 -12.85 4.40
N GLY A 62 33.28 -12.84 3.22
CA GLY A 62 31.84 -12.66 3.01
C GLY A 62 31.35 -11.21 3.08
N ASN A 63 32.24 -10.24 3.32
CA ASN A 63 31.93 -8.81 3.31
C ASN A 63 32.35 -8.18 1.98
N GLY A 64 31.55 -7.21 1.51
CA GLY A 64 31.88 -6.42 0.33
C GLY A 64 33.10 -5.54 0.58
N GLY A 65 33.97 -5.41 -0.44
CA GLY A 65 35.19 -4.61 -0.37
C GLY A 65 34.98 -3.10 -0.23
N SER A 66 33.74 -2.63 -0.36
CA SER A 66 33.37 -1.23 -0.14
C SER A 66 32.09 -1.11 0.68
N PRO A 67 31.98 -0.10 1.56
CA PRO A 67 30.71 0.28 2.18
C PRO A 67 29.73 0.97 1.20
N ASN A 68 30.19 1.27 -0.01
CA ASN A 68 29.45 2.00 -1.04
C ASN A 68 29.52 1.32 -2.42
N PRO A 69 29.12 0.05 -2.54
CA PRO A 69 29.06 -0.66 -3.82
C PRO A 69 28.01 0.02 -4.71
N ASN A 70 28.41 0.55 -5.87
CA ASN A 70 27.49 1.28 -6.73
C ASN A 70 27.11 0.46 -7.96
N LEU A 71 25.81 0.49 -8.27
CA LEU A 71 25.25 0.24 -9.58
C LEU A 71 24.64 1.55 -10.08
N LYS A 72 25.29 2.22 -11.04
CA LYS A 72 24.95 3.59 -11.45
C LYS A 72 24.56 3.66 -12.92
N ILE A 73 23.53 4.43 -13.25
CA ILE A 73 23.25 4.94 -14.60
C ILE A 73 23.30 6.48 -14.61
N SER A 74 23.69 7.09 -15.72
CA SER A 74 23.84 8.55 -15.88
C SER A 74 23.33 8.99 -17.25
N ASN A 75 22.55 10.06 -17.37
CA ASN A 75 21.77 10.39 -18.59
C ASN A 75 20.61 9.40 -18.84
N ALA A 76 20.01 8.88 -17.78
CA ALA A 76 18.88 7.97 -17.85
C ALA A 76 17.59 8.59 -18.39
N GLN A 77 17.48 9.93 -18.46
CA GLN A 77 16.32 10.64 -19.01
C GLN A 77 14.96 10.16 -18.43
N ILE A 78 14.92 9.79 -17.15
CA ILE A 78 13.73 9.23 -16.50
C ILE A 78 12.66 10.32 -16.40
N ASP A 79 11.50 10.10 -17.01
CA ASP A 79 10.31 10.90 -16.74
C ASP A 79 9.71 10.50 -15.39
N THR A 80 9.56 11.45 -14.46
CA THR A 80 8.96 11.21 -13.14
C THR A 80 7.42 11.28 -13.16
N SER A 81 6.79 11.67 -14.27
CA SER A 81 5.33 11.78 -14.37
C SER A 81 4.56 10.46 -14.23
N PRO A 82 5.08 9.29 -14.65
CA PRO A 82 4.36 8.02 -14.55
C PRO A 82 4.19 7.50 -13.12
N GLY A 83 5.00 7.95 -12.16
CA GLY A 83 4.89 7.42 -10.81
C GLY A 83 6.01 7.76 -9.85
N ASN A 84 5.93 7.18 -8.66
CA ASN A 84 6.82 7.46 -7.53
C ASN A 84 7.63 6.25 -7.07
N PHE A 85 7.51 5.12 -7.76
CA PHE A 85 8.16 3.87 -7.36
C PHE A 85 9.11 3.39 -8.44
N PHE A 86 10.33 3.04 -8.02
CA PHE A 86 11.12 2.06 -8.78
C PHE A 86 10.60 0.67 -8.44
N ALA A 87 10.05 -0.04 -9.42
CA ALA A 87 9.82 -1.47 -9.33
C ALA A 87 11.09 -2.19 -9.81
N VAL A 88 11.79 -2.86 -8.89
CA VAL A 88 13.05 -3.57 -9.16
C VAL A 88 12.82 -5.06 -8.99
N THR A 89 12.75 -5.78 -10.11
CA THR A 89 12.66 -7.24 -10.16
C THR A 89 14.05 -7.85 -10.13
N MET A 90 14.36 -8.56 -9.04
CA MET A 90 15.70 -9.08 -8.80
C MET A 90 15.72 -10.37 -7.96
N GLN A 91 16.78 -11.15 -8.13
CA GLN A 91 17.15 -12.24 -7.25
C GLN A 91 18.38 -11.82 -6.42
N ASN A 92 18.18 -11.65 -5.11
CA ASN A 92 19.22 -11.34 -4.14
C ASN A 92 19.84 -12.61 -3.58
N LEU A 93 21.00 -13.01 -4.13
CA LEU A 93 21.75 -14.16 -3.62
C LEU A 93 22.65 -13.81 -2.43
N THR A 94 22.52 -12.59 -1.90
CA THR A 94 23.27 -12.12 -0.74
C THR A 94 22.39 -12.04 0.50
N ALA A 95 23.02 -11.90 1.67
CA ALA A 95 22.32 -11.61 2.93
C ALA A 95 21.99 -10.11 3.13
N ASN A 96 22.20 -9.25 2.12
CA ASN A 96 21.85 -7.83 2.23
C ASN A 96 20.32 -7.66 2.29
N THR A 97 19.81 -6.86 3.22
CA THR A 97 18.36 -6.62 3.39
C THR A 97 17.92 -5.20 3.00
N ARG A 98 18.87 -4.33 2.63
CA ARG A 98 18.60 -2.95 2.23
C ARG A 98 19.06 -2.66 0.81
N ILE A 99 18.25 -1.93 0.04
CA ILE A 99 18.67 -1.17 -1.14
C ILE A 99 18.55 0.34 -0.83
N VAL A 100 19.54 1.12 -1.27
CA VAL A 100 19.53 2.58 -1.20
C VAL A 100 19.49 3.12 -2.61
N VAL A 101 18.43 3.83 -2.95
CA VAL A 101 18.32 4.58 -4.20
C VAL A 101 18.84 5.98 -3.97
N ILE A 102 19.82 6.38 -4.78
CA ILE A 102 20.46 7.69 -4.72
C ILE A 102 20.16 8.40 -6.03
N LEU A 103 19.39 9.47 -5.93
CA LEU A 103 19.12 10.35 -7.07
C LEU A 103 20.07 11.53 -7.00
N THR A 104 20.77 11.82 -8.09
CA THR A 104 21.63 13.00 -8.20
C THR A 104 20.99 14.00 -9.15
N LYS A 105 20.82 15.23 -8.71
CA LYS A 105 20.31 16.34 -9.55
C LYS A 105 21.08 17.60 -9.23
N ASN A 106 21.62 18.25 -10.27
CA ASN A 106 22.48 19.44 -10.13
C ASN A 106 23.64 19.25 -9.14
N GLY A 107 24.23 18.04 -9.10
CA GLY A 107 25.32 17.67 -8.19
C GLY A 107 24.91 17.41 -6.73
N ASN A 108 23.62 17.48 -6.40
CA ASN A 108 23.11 17.18 -5.06
C ASN A 108 22.50 15.79 -5.00
N ASN A 109 22.75 15.05 -3.92
CA ASN A 109 22.24 13.70 -3.70
C ASN A 109 21.07 13.71 -2.73
N THR A 110 20.07 12.89 -3.04
CA THR A 110 19.02 12.45 -2.09
C THR A 110 19.09 10.95 -1.93
N TYR A 111 18.77 10.44 -0.75
CA TYR A 111 18.90 9.03 -0.39
C TYR A 111 17.55 8.48 0.05
N THR A 112 17.10 7.43 -0.63
CA THR A 112 15.89 6.68 -0.26
C THR A 112 16.32 5.29 0.16
N ASN A 113 16.10 4.94 1.43
CA ASN A 113 16.37 3.59 1.94
C ASN A 113 15.11 2.73 1.82
N PHE A 114 15.29 1.49 1.36
CA PHE A 114 14.29 0.43 1.44
C PHE A 114 14.90 -0.75 2.18
N ASP A 115 14.33 -1.08 3.34
CA ASP A 115 14.81 -2.12 4.28
C ASP A 115 14.05 -3.46 4.15
N GLY A 116 13.43 -3.73 2.99
CA GLY A 116 12.55 -4.88 2.76
C GLY A 116 13.08 -5.90 1.76
N LEU A 117 14.38 -5.97 1.50
CA LEU A 117 14.90 -7.00 0.60
C LEU A 117 14.88 -8.36 1.30
N THR A 118 14.39 -9.38 0.59
CA THR A 118 14.50 -10.77 1.03
C THR A 118 15.95 -11.24 0.83
N PRO A 119 16.65 -11.68 1.89
CA PRO A 119 18.01 -12.21 1.75
C PRO A 119 17.99 -13.63 1.16
N ASN A 120 18.99 -13.97 0.34
CA ASN A 120 19.22 -15.31 -0.21
C ASN A 120 17.96 -15.93 -0.86
N ASN A 121 17.26 -15.19 -1.73
CA ASN A 121 16.01 -15.68 -2.32
C ASN A 121 16.25 -16.67 -3.49
N GLU A 122 15.36 -17.66 -3.62
CA GLU A 122 15.47 -18.72 -4.64
C GLU A 122 15.00 -18.29 -6.04
N GLY A 123 14.36 -17.12 -6.15
CA GLY A 123 13.87 -16.60 -7.44
C GLY A 123 13.71 -15.08 -7.44
N PHE A 124 13.28 -14.56 -8.59
CA PHE A 124 13.05 -13.13 -8.78
C PHE A 124 11.85 -12.62 -7.97
N VAL A 125 12.07 -11.51 -7.28
CA VAL A 125 11.07 -10.78 -6.50
C VAL A 125 11.10 -9.32 -6.92
N THR A 126 9.93 -8.71 -7.09
CA THR A 126 9.82 -7.27 -7.36
C THR A 126 9.73 -6.48 -6.07
N HIS A 127 10.66 -5.55 -5.87
CA HIS A 127 10.69 -4.63 -4.76
C HIS A 127 10.29 -3.22 -5.23
N TYR A 128 9.34 -2.60 -4.54
CA TYR A 128 8.84 -1.26 -4.87
C TYR A 128 9.45 -0.21 -3.94
N ILE A 129 10.39 0.58 -4.45
CA ILE A 129 11.07 1.63 -3.68
C ILE A 129 10.41 2.97 -3.95
N ASN A 130 9.68 3.49 -2.95
CA ASN A 130 9.04 4.81 -3.04
C ASN A 130 10.07 5.95 -2.95
N VAL A 131 10.28 6.64 -4.07
CA VAL A 131 11.16 7.81 -4.19
C VAL A 131 10.41 9.14 -4.24
N GLY A 132 9.07 9.13 -4.19
CA GLY A 132 8.24 10.35 -4.33
C GLY A 132 8.46 11.41 -3.24
N GLY A 133 8.97 11.01 -2.07
CA GLY A 133 9.38 11.94 -1.01
C GLY A 133 10.72 12.65 -1.25
N SER A 134 11.45 12.28 -2.32
CA SER A 134 12.75 12.87 -2.64
C SER A 134 12.61 14.22 -3.34
N ALA A 135 13.33 15.23 -2.86
CA ALA A 135 13.42 16.53 -3.53
C ALA A 135 14.00 16.46 -4.96
N ASN A 136 14.76 15.41 -5.28
CA ASN A 136 15.34 15.21 -6.60
C ASN A 136 14.40 14.46 -7.56
N TRP A 137 13.27 13.92 -7.08
CA TRP A 137 12.27 13.25 -7.91
C TRP A 137 11.32 14.27 -8.54
N SER A 138 11.76 14.91 -9.63
CA SER A 138 10.94 15.88 -10.36
C SER A 138 11.38 16.05 -11.81
N GLY A 139 10.42 16.16 -12.73
CA GLY A 139 10.67 16.40 -14.15
C GLY A 139 11.46 15.24 -14.76
N THR A 140 12.64 15.54 -15.29
CA THR A 140 13.58 14.52 -15.78
C THR A 140 14.69 14.26 -14.77
N VAL A 141 14.99 12.97 -14.53
CA VAL A 141 16.08 12.52 -13.66
C VAL A 141 17.09 11.69 -14.48
N ASP A 142 18.36 12.08 -14.41
CA ASP A 142 19.42 11.47 -15.22
C ASP A 142 20.33 10.52 -14.46
N ASP A 143 20.61 10.82 -13.20
CA ASP A 143 21.60 10.09 -12.42
C ASP A 143 20.92 9.32 -11.29
N VAL A 144 20.92 8.00 -11.42
CA VAL A 144 20.39 7.07 -10.42
C VAL A 144 21.47 6.07 -10.02
N ASN A 145 21.56 5.78 -8.74
CA ASN A 145 22.48 4.79 -8.20
C ASN A 145 21.79 3.91 -7.16
N PHE A 146 21.96 2.60 -7.29
CA PHE A 146 21.45 1.59 -6.38
C PHE A 146 22.60 1.03 -5.55
N ARG A 147 22.43 0.98 -4.22
CA ARG A 147 23.39 0.38 -3.29
C ARG A 147 22.76 -0.65 -2.38
N PHE A 148 23.31 -1.86 -2.36
CA PHE A 148 22.87 -2.94 -1.48
C PHE A 148 23.66 -2.93 -0.17
N LYS A 149 22.97 -3.16 0.96
CA LYS A 149 23.55 -3.09 2.32
C LYS A 149 22.92 -4.12 3.26
N GLN A 150 23.60 -4.40 4.38
CA GLN A 150 23.12 -5.36 5.39
C GLN A 150 21.75 -5.01 6.00
N GLY A 151 21.40 -3.72 6.11
CA GLY A 151 20.14 -3.24 6.73
C GLY A 151 20.21 -3.13 8.26
N GLY A 152 19.09 -2.91 8.95
CA GLY A 152 18.99 -3.11 10.42
C GLY A 152 19.86 -2.19 11.31
N GLY A 153 20.13 -0.95 10.92
CA GLY A 153 20.88 0.02 11.73
C GLY A 153 22.41 -0.12 11.70
N VAL A 154 22.96 -1.19 11.10
CA VAL A 154 24.39 -1.27 10.75
C VAL A 154 24.64 -0.50 9.45
N ASN A 155 24.64 0.83 9.58
CA ASN A 155 24.97 1.73 8.49
C ASN A 155 26.45 1.57 8.12
N ASN A 156 26.72 0.89 6.99
CA ASN A 156 27.98 0.84 6.21
C ASN A 156 28.47 -0.56 5.89
N ASN A 157 27.91 -1.60 6.50
CA ASN A 157 28.32 -2.96 6.15
C ASN A 157 27.55 -3.45 4.92
N VAL A 158 28.20 -4.33 4.16
CA VAL A 158 27.72 -4.90 2.91
C VAL A 158 28.15 -6.36 2.89
N TYR A 159 27.25 -7.28 2.58
CA TYR A 159 27.64 -8.65 2.27
C TYR A 159 28.08 -8.75 0.80
N SER A 160 29.15 -9.49 0.55
CA SER A 160 29.58 -9.83 -0.82
C SER A 160 28.67 -10.88 -1.44
N GLY A 161 28.71 -10.99 -2.77
CA GLY A 161 27.96 -11.97 -3.56
C GLY A 161 27.19 -11.32 -4.69
N ASP A 162 26.38 -12.13 -5.37
CA ASP A 162 25.70 -11.74 -6.61
C ASP A 162 24.26 -11.30 -6.36
N ILE A 163 23.81 -10.38 -7.18
CA ILE A 163 22.41 -9.97 -7.30
C ILE A 163 22.08 -10.00 -8.79
N LEU A 164 21.07 -10.77 -9.15
CA LEU A 164 20.59 -10.86 -10.53
C LEU A 164 19.46 -9.86 -10.71
N ILE A 165 19.57 -8.97 -11.68
CA ILE A 165 18.60 -7.89 -11.93
C ILE A 165 17.95 -8.16 -13.28
N ASP A 166 16.65 -8.43 -13.25
CA ASP A 166 15.84 -8.79 -14.42
C ASP A 166 15.15 -7.55 -14.98
N HIS A 167 14.47 -6.77 -14.14
CA HIS A 167 13.69 -5.63 -14.62
C HIS A 167 13.74 -4.45 -13.67
N ILE A 168 13.79 -3.23 -14.22
CA ILE A 168 13.61 -1.99 -13.46
C ILE A 168 12.70 -1.04 -14.25
N GLU A 169 11.59 -0.62 -13.65
CA GLU A 169 10.64 0.32 -14.25
C GLU A 169 10.10 1.34 -13.24
N ILE A 170 9.41 2.38 -13.76
CA ILE A 170 8.72 3.38 -12.94
C ILE A 170 7.23 3.09 -12.94
N VAL A 171 6.65 2.92 -11.76
CA VAL A 171 5.21 2.66 -11.58
C VAL A 171 4.56 3.69 -10.65
N ASP A 172 3.28 3.96 -10.88
CA ASP A 172 2.46 4.91 -10.10
C ASP A 172 2.19 4.42 -8.68
N GLY A 173 2.05 3.10 -8.52
CA GLY A 173 1.82 2.43 -7.26
C GLY A 173 2.28 0.98 -7.27
N ILE A 174 2.21 0.35 -6.10
CA ILE A 174 2.41 -1.08 -5.96
C ILE A 174 1.23 -1.77 -6.64
N PRO A 175 1.45 -2.67 -7.64
CA PRO A 175 0.40 -3.47 -8.23
C PRO A 175 -0.38 -4.18 -7.14
N SER A 176 -1.70 -4.05 -7.24
CA SER A 176 -2.63 -4.60 -6.28
C SER A 176 -3.74 -5.32 -7.03
N THR A 177 -4.22 -6.41 -6.44
CA THR A 177 -5.31 -7.19 -7.04
C THR A 177 -6.66 -6.60 -6.59
N PRO A 178 -7.59 -6.25 -7.49
CA PRO A 178 -8.90 -5.77 -7.09
C PRO A 178 -9.61 -6.80 -6.21
N ARG A 179 -10.06 -6.39 -5.03
CA ARG A 179 -10.82 -7.20 -4.08
C ARG A 179 -11.74 -6.34 -3.26
N THR A 180 -13.00 -6.72 -3.19
CA THR A 180 -14.05 -6.02 -2.45
C THR A 180 -14.66 -6.86 -1.36
N ASP A 181 -14.38 -8.16 -1.35
CA ASP A 181 -14.94 -9.12 -0.41
C ASP A 181 -13.80 -9.89 0.25
N TYR A 182 -13.69 -9.70 1.56
CA TYR A 182 -12.69 -10.31 2.41
C TYR A 182 -13.39 -11.27 3.36
N THR A 183 -13.11 -12.57 3.23
CA THR A 183 -13.86 -13.65 3.89
C THR A 183 -12.99 -14.54 4.77
N PHE A 184 -11.67 -14.38 4.71
CA PHE A 184 -10.70 -15.10 5.52
C PHE A 184 -10.84 -16.63 5.41
N ASP A 185 -11.15 -17.13 4.21
CA ASP A 185 -11.53 -18.52 3.94
C ASP A 185 -10.35 -19.50 3.89
N ASP A 186 -9.13 -19.00 3.71
CA ASP A 186 -7.89 -19.77 3.81
C ASP A 186 -7.13 -19.41 5.12
N PRO A 187 -6.95 -20.33 6.08
CA PRO A 187 -6.27 -20.05 7.35
C PRO A 187 -4.78 -19.68 7.20
N SER A 188 -4.20 -19.85 6.01
CA SER A 188 -2.83 -19.44 5.69
C SER A 188 -2.73 -18.07 5.02
N ASP A 189 -3.86 -17.47 4.61
CA ASP A 189 -3.94 -16.17 3.97
C ASP A 189 -4.77 -15.20 4.82
N ALA A 190 -4.10 -14.17 5.35
CA ALA A 190 -4.74 -13.04 6.01
C ALA A 190 -5.36 -12.05 5.02
N GLU A 191 -5.46 -12.41 3.74
CA GLU A 191 -5.99 -11.61 2.64
C GLU A 191 -5.36 -10.21 2.58
N GLY A 192 -4.04 -10.18 2.78
CA GLY A 192 -3.25 -8.96 2.73
C GLY A 192 -3.37 -8.06 3.96
N PHE A 193 -4.05 -8.49 5.03
CA PHE A 193 -4.08 -7.71 6.27
C PHE A 193 -2.87 -7.93 7.17
N VAL A 194 -2.42 -6.85 7.80
CA VAL A 194 -1.37 -6.84 8.81
C VAL A 194 -1.83 -6.07 10.06
N GLY A 195 -1.31 -6.47 11.21
CA GLY A 195 -1.55 -5.77 12.48
C GLY A 195 -0.60 -4.59 12.64
N GLY A 196 -1.14 -3.41 12.93
CA GLY A 196 -0.39 -2.19 13.23
C GLY A 196 -0.72 -1.65 14.61
N ASN A 197 0.18 -0.84 15.19
CA ASN A 197 -0.01 -0.21 16.50
C ASN A 197 -0.46 -1.20 17.60
N GLY A 198 0.30 -2.27 17.83
CA GLY A 198 0.03 -3.20 18.92
C GLY A 198 -1.14 -4.15 18.68
N VAL A 199 -1.46 -4.41 17.41
CA VAL A 199 -2.31 -5.53 16.95
C VAL A 199 -1.43 -6.66 16.44
N SER A 200 -1.74 -7.89 16.83
CA SER A 200 -1.24 -9.11 16.19
C SER A 200 -2.40 -9.91 15.62
N LEU A 201 -2.22 -10.45 14.42
CA LEU A 201 -3.26 -11.21 13.72
C LEU A 201 -3.02 -12.71 13.86
N SER A 202 -4.10 -13.47 13.97
CA SER A 202 -4.08 -14.92 13.89
C SER A 202 -5.34 -15.44 13.20
N GLN A 203 -5.21 -16.52 12.43
CA GLN A 203 -6.31 -17.11 11.69
C GLN A 203 -6.38 -18.61 11.97
N PRO A 204 -6.81 -19.02 13.19
CA PRO A 204 -6.76 -20.42 13.59
C PRO A 204 -7.73 -21.30 12.77
N ASN A 205 -8.77 -20.71 12.18
CA ASN A 205 -9.77 -21.39 11.38
C ASN A 205 -10.10 -20.56 10.12
N ALA A 206 -10.59 -21.23 9.08
CA ALA A 206 -11.20 -20.57 7.92
C ALA A 206 -12.49 -19.84 8.29
N GLY A 207 -12.76 -18.72 7.61
CA GLY A 207 -13.97 -17.92 7.71
C GLY A 207 -13.90 -16.73 8.68
N SER A 208 -12.76 -16.51 9.36
CA SER A 208 -12.60 -15.38 10.28
C SER A 208 -11.13 -15.12 10.58
N ILE A 209 -10.75 -13.86 10.80
CA ILE A 209 -9.45 -13.46 11.32
C ILE A 209 -9.58 -12.85 12.72
N VAL A 210 -8.63 -13.17 13.59
CA VAL A 210 -8.61 -12.69 14.98
C VAL A 210 -7.59 -11.56 15.11
N ALA A 211 -8.07 -10.38 15.47
CA ALA A 211 -7.25 -9.22 15.83
C ALA A 211 -7.04 -9.18 17.36
N ASN A 212 -5.85 -9.58 17.80
CA ASN A 212 -5.44 -9.51 19.21
C ASN A 212 -4.82 -8.13 19.50
N ILE A 213 -5.43 -7.38 20.41
CA ILE A 213 -5.03 -6.00 20.74
C ILE A 213 -4.28 -5.99 22.08
N SER A 214 -3.10 -5.41 22.08
CA SER A 214 -2.28 -5.23 23.29
C SER A 214 -2.81 -4.14 24.23
N ALA A 215 -2.57 -4.30 25.53
CA ALA A 215 -3.05 -3.38 26.57
C ALA A 215 -2.60 -1.93 26.41
N ASN A 216 -1.47 -1.70 25.75
CA ASN A 216 -0.86 -0.37 25.62
C ASN A 216 -1.27 0.35 24.33
N SER A 217 -2.20 -0.20 23.54
CA SER A 217 -2.60 0.40 22.27
C SER A 217 -3.87 1.25 22.38
N PRO A 218 -3.76 2.59 22.29
CA PRO A 218 -4.92 3.49 22.16
C PRO A 218 -5.44 3.58 20.72
N TYR A 219 -4.62 3.24 19.71
CA TYR A 219 -4.94 3.38 18.29
C TYR A 219 -4.58 2.12 17.48
N PRO A 220 -5.06 0.93 17.86
CA PRO A 220 -4.73 -0.31 17.17
C PRO A 220 -5.27 -0.29 15.73
N LYS A 221 -4.49 -0.87 14.81
CA LYS A 221 -4.78 -0.87 13.38
C LYS A 221 -4.87 -2.29 12.82
N PHE A 222 -5.89 -2.51 12.03
CA PHE A 222 -6.04 -3.66 11.14
C PHE A 222 -5.92 -3.14 9.71
N GLU A 223 -4.76 -3.31 9.08
CA GLU A 223 -4.30 -2.51 7.94
C GLU A 223 -4.13 -3.38 6.69
N GLN A 224 -4.60 -2.89 5.54
CA GLN A 224 -4.29 -3.51 4.25
C GLN A 224 -2.85 -3.20 3.85
N SER A 225 -2.09 -4.24 3.55
CA SER A 225 -0.67 -4.18 3.21
C SER A 225 -0.36 -3.55 1.84
N GLY A 226 -1.38 -3.29 1.02
CA GLY A 226 -1.21 -2.85 -0.36
C GLY A 226 -1.37 -3.94 -1.40
N ILE A 227 -1.50 -5.22 -1.00
CA ILE A 227 -1.62 -6.36 -1.93
C ILE A 227 -2.95 -6.34 -2.69
N TYR A 228 -4.02 -5.89 -2.04
CA TYR A 228 -5.35 -5.80 -2.64
C TYR A 228 -5.80 -4.34 -2.76
N SER A 229 -6.63 -4.07 -3.78
CA SER A 229 -7.22 -2.75 -4.00
C SER A 229 -8.72 -2.75 -4.12
N VAL A 230 -9.31 -1.60 -3.81
CA VAL A 230 -10.72 -1.29 -3.99
C VAL A 230 -10.83 -0.13 -4.98
N ASP A 231 -11.78 -0.23 -5.91
CA ASP A 231 -12.21 0.94 -6.69
C ASP A 231 -13.06 1.85 -5.82
N ALA A 232 -12.42 2.85 -5.21
CA ALA A 232 -13.04 3.80 -4.34
C ALA A 232 -14.01 4.73 -5.07
N ASP A 233 -13.99 4.84 -6.41
CA ASP A 233 -15.00 5.61 -7.15
C ASP A 233 -16.35 4.88 -7.18
N THR A 234 -16.33 3.56 -7.26
CA THR A 234 -17.52 2.71 -7.28
C THR A 234 -18.03 2.41 -5.87
N TYR A 235 -17.16 1.94 -4.97
CA TYR A 235 -17.57 1.40 -3.67
C TYR A 235 -17.51 2.48 -2.58
N LYS A 236 -18.67 2.96 -2.13
CA LYS A 236 -18.81 4.05 -1.16
C LYS A 236 -19.29 3.62 0.23
N TYR A 237 -19.49 2.32 0.44
CA TYR A 237 -19.96 1.77 1.70
C TYR A 237 -19.17 0.52 2.08
N VAL A 238 -19.03 0.28 3.39
CA VAL A 238 -18.37 -0.92 3.93
C VAL A 238 -19.30 -1.60 4.92
N GLU A 239 -19.45 -2.90 4.77
CA GLU A 239 -20.08 -3.79 5.74
C GLU A 239 -19.01 -4.63 6.43
N ILE A 240 -19.11 -4.75 7.75
CA ILE A 240 -18.15 -5.52 8.54
C ILE A 240 -18.93 -6.45 9.48
N ASN A 241 -18.82 -7.75 9.25
CA ASN A 241 -19.32 -8.74 10.20
C ASN A 241 -18.21 -9.08 11.19
N LEU A 242 -18.47 -8.86 12.47
CA LEU A 242 -17.47 -9.06 13.52
C LEU A 242 -18.09 -9.51 14.84
N THR A 243 -17.27 -10.11 15.68
CA THR A 243 -17.54 -10.36 17.10
C THR A 243 -16.57 -9.56 17.96
N ASN A 244 -17.11 -8.68 18.81
CA ASN A 244 -16.31 -7.86 19.71
C ASN A 244 -16.21 -8.50 21.11
N ASN A 245 -15.03 -9.03 21.44
CA ASN A 245 -14.66 -9.58 22.74
C ASN A 245 -13.74 -8.62 23.51
N SER A 246 -13.86 -7.31 23.27
CA SER A 246 -12.97 -6.29 23.81
C SER A 246 -13.73 -5.11 24.42
N PRO A 247 -13.05 -4.25 25.20
CA PRO A 247 -13.58 -2.96 25.62
C PRO A 247 -13.67 -1.93 24.48
N LYS A 248 -13.16 -2.23 23.27
CA LYS A 248 -13.24 -1.31 22.13
C LYS A 248 -14.71 -1.08 21.80
N ASN A 249 -15.10 0.18 21.69
CA ASN A 249 -16.49 0.58 21.49
C ASN A 249 -16.68 1.35 20.18
N ARG A 250 -15.63 1.49 19.37
CA ARG A 250 -15.72 2.18 18.08
C ARG A 250 -14.76 1.59 17.07
N ILE A 251 -15.26 1.38 15.86
CA ILE A 251 -14.48 1.01 14.68
C ILE A 251 -14.49 2.16 13.69
N THR A 252 -13.36 2.42 13.04
CA THR A 252 -13.22 3.55 12.12
C THR A 252 -12.40 3.14 10.91
N PHE A 253 -12.99 3.25 9.73
CA PHE A 253 -12.28 3.20 8.46
C PHE A 253 -11.43 4.47 8.29
N VAL A 254 -10.17 4.30 7.89
CA VAL A 254 -9.26 5.41 7.65
C VAL A 254 -8.66 5.33 6.26
N SER A 255 -8.81 6.42 5.50
CA SER A 255 -8.15 6.65 4.22
C SER A 255 -7.00 7.65 4.41
N PRO A 256 -5.72 7.27 4.17
CA PRO A 256 -4.55 8.09 4.50
C PRO A 256 -4.16 9.16 3.49
N ASN A 257 -4.52 8.97 2.22
CA ASN A 257 -3.99 9.77 1.12
C ASN A 257 -4.52 11.22 1.17
N GLY A 258 -3.63 12.19 1.01
CA GLY A 258 -3.97 13.62 1.11
C GLY A 258 -4.30 14.11 2.53
N GLY A 259 -4.02 13.28 3.55
CA GLY A 259 -4.41 13.50 4.95
C GLY A 259 -5.49 12.51 5.38
N ASN A 260 -5.48 12.11 6.65
CA ASN A 260 -6.41 11.09 7.14
C ASN A 260 -7.86 11.61 7.10
N GLN A 261 -8.74 10.86 6.45
CA GLN A 261 -10.19 10.98 6.60
C GLN A 261 -10.77 9.70 7.19
N PHE A 262 -11.91 9.85 7.86
CA PHE A 262 -12.45 8.85 8.76
C PHE A 262 -13.93 8.63 8.52
N SER A 263 -14.36 7.38 8.54
CA SER A 263 -15.76 7.00 8.70
C SER A 263 -15.86 5.96 9.79
N GLY A 264 -16.70 6.17 10.80
CA GLY A 264 -16.72 5.32 11.98
C GLY A 264 -18.12 5.07 12.51
N ALA A 265 -18.25 3.96 13.21
CA ALA A 265 -19.46 3.52 13.87
C ALA A 265 -19.14 3.01 15.28
N GLU A 266 -20.12 3.14 16.17
CA GLU A 266 -20.06 2.55 17.50
C GLU A 266 -20.15 1.02 17.41
N MET A 267 -19.54 0.35 18.39
CA MET A 267 -19.39 -1.10 18.43
C MET A 267 -19.80 -1.58 19.82
N GLY A 268 -20.74 -2.52 19.88
CA GLY A 268 -21.18 -3.16 21.13
C GLY A 268 -20.35 -4.40 21.46
N PRO A 269 -20.55 -5.06 22.61
CA PRO A 269 -20.02 -6.40 22.85
C PRO A 269 -20.76 -7.47 22.02
N GLY A 270 -20.07 -8.53 21.61
CA GLY A 270 -20.64 -9.66 20.88
C GLY A 270 -20.69 -9.50 19.36
N GLU A 271 -21.41 -10.42 18.70
CA GLU A 271 -21.59 -10.47 17.25
C GLU A 271 -22.44 -9.30 16.76
N GLN A 272 -21.99 -8.64 15.69
CA GLN A 272 -22.68 -7.52 15.08
C GLN A 272 -22.25 -7.28 13.63
N LEU A 273 -23.15 -6.64 12.88
CA LEU A 273 -22.90 -6.13 11.54
C LEU A 273 -22.76 -4.60 11.61
N ILE A 274 -21.59 -4.10 11.23
CA ILE A 274 -21.27 -2.67 11.18
C ILE A 274 -21.38 -2.15 9.76
N TYR A 275 -21.92 -0.94 9.62
CA TYR A 275 -22.00 -0.21 8.36
C TYR A 275 -21.21 1.09 8.46
N LEU A 276 -20.32 1.33 7.50
CA LEU A 276 -19.55 2.58 7.39
C LEU A 276 -19.88 3.28 6.08
N ASN A 277 -20.17 4.58 6.16
CA ASN A 277 -20.43 5.42 4.99
C ASN A 277 -19.17 6.17 4.58
N LEU A 278 -18.60 5.84 3.43
CA LEU A 278 -17.41 6.49 2.89
C LEU A 278 -17.74 7.61 1.90
N SER A 279 -19.02 7.82 1.56
CA SER A 279 -19.43 8.72 0.47
C SER A 279 -19.06 10.20 0.70
N GLU A 280 -18.88 10.60 1.95
CA GLU A 280 -18.51 11.97 2.34
C GLU A 280 -16.99 12.18 2.40
N MET A 281 -16.20 11.11 2.27
CA MET A 281 -14.74 11.17 2.29
C MET A 281 -14.23 11.68 0.93
N THR A 282 -13.81 12.94 0.88
CA THR A 282 -13.27 13.56 -0.34
C THR A 282 -12.00 12.90 -0.84
N ASN A 283 -11.25 12.21 0.03
CA ASN A 283 -10.05 11.49 -0.38
C ASN A 283 -10.32 10.04 -0.82
N TRP A 284 -11.54 9.51 -0.71
CA TRP A 284 -11.87 8.14 -1.13
C TRP A 284 -12.33 8.12 -2.61
N ASN A 285 -11.37 8.08 -3.54
CA ASN A 285 -11.58 8.12 -4.99
C ASN A 285 -10.47 7.38 -5.78
N GLY A 286 -10.75 6.91 -7.00
CA GLY A 286 -9.81 6.09 -7.78
C GLY A 286 -9.51 4.72 -7.15
N THR A 287 -8.33 4.15 -7.44
CA THR A 287 -7.93 2.84 -6.93
C THR A 287 -7.15 2.96 -5.62
N TYR A 288 -7.66 2.34 -4.56
CA TYR A 288 -7.05 2.38 -3.21
C TYR A 288 -6.59 1.00 -2.76
N SER A 289 -5.30 0.85 -2.45
CA SER A 289 -4.74 -0.37 -1.87
C SER A 289 -4.24 -0.21 -0.42
N ASN A 290 -4.23 1.01 0.11
CA ASN A 290 -3.80 1.31 1.48
C ASN A 290 -4.93 2.00 2.26
N TRP A 291 -5.45 1.28 3.25
CA TRP A 291 -6.46 1.74 4.20
C TRP A 291 -6.40 0.85 5.45
N TRP A 292 -7.01 1.29 6.55
CA TRP A 292 -7.10 0.45 7.75
C TRP A 292 -8.40 0.67 8.53
N LEU A 293 -8.74 -0.34 9.32
CA LEU A 293 -9.73 -0.23 10.39
C LEU A 293 -8.99 0.09 11.69
N GLN A 294 -9.42 1.13 12.37
CA GLN A 294 -8.93 1.53 13.69
C GLN A 294 -9.97 1.16 14.75
N LEU A 295 -9.57 0.42 15.78
CA LEU A 295 -10.45 -0.16 16.80
C LEU A 295 -10.19 0.52 18.15
N VAL A 296 -10.96 1.54 18.52
CA VAL A 296 -10.69 2.33 19.72
C VAL A 296 -11.67 2.05 20.85
N GLU A 297 -11.19 2.15 22.08
CA GLU A 297 -12.04 2.38 23.23
C GLU A 297 -12.04 3.88 23.48
N ASN A 298 -13.21 4.49 23.48
CA ASN A 298 -13.41 5.89 23.76
C ASN A 298 -14.53 6.05 24.80
N PRO A 299 -14.20 6.16 26.10
CA PRO A 299 -15.20 6.34 27.15
C PRO A 299 -15.80 7.76 27.21
N GLY A 300 -15.48 8.64 26.24
CA GLY A 300 -16.03 10.00 26.14
C GLY A 300 -14.97 11.11 26.20
N ASP A 301 -13.83 10.86 26.85
CA ASP A 301 -12.71 11.80 26.98
C ASP A 301 -11.57 11.56 25.96
N GLY A 302 -11.84 10.72 24.96
CA GLY A 302 -10.90 10.36 23.90
C GLY A 302 -10.37 8.92 24.02
N PRO A 303 -9.57 8.47 23.04
CA PRO A 303 -9.12 7.08 22.96
C PRO A 303 -8.20 6.68 24.12
N VAL A 304 -8.52 5.55 24.76
CA VAL A 304 -7.73 4.99 25.86
C VAL A 304 -7.07 3.66 25.46
N PRO A 305 -5.88 3.35 26.01
CA PRO A 305 -5.26 2.04 25.84
C PRO A 305 -6.08 0.94 26.52
N SER A 306 -6.34 -0.14 25.80
CA SER A 306 -6.97 -1.34 26.35
C SER A 306 -6.69 -2.57 25.50
N ALA A 307 -6.62 -3.72 26.17
CA ALA A 307 -6.44 -5.02 25.53
C ALA A 307 -7.80 -5.61 25.14
N GLY A 308 -7.77 -6.56 24.21
CA GLY A 308 -8.92 -7.40 23.92
C GLY A 308 -8.82 -8.05 22.56
N GLU A 309 -9.88 -8.74 22.18
CA GLU A 309 -9.96 -9.48 20.94
C GLU A 309 -11.16 -8.99 20.13
N VAL A 310 -10.94 -8.80 18.83
CA VAL A 310 -12.01 -8.60 17.84
C VAL A 310 -11.83 -9.66 16.76
N ILE A 311 -12.88 -10.44 16.53
CA ILE A 311 -12.92 -11.46 15.47
C ILE A 311 -13.67 -10.84 14.29
N ILE A 312 -13.07 -10.84 13.11
CA ILE A 312 -13.67 -10.28 11.90
C ILE A 312 -13.95 -11.43 10.95
N ASP A 313 -15.22 -11.64 10.62
CA ASP A 313 -15.67 -12.71 9.74
C ASP A 313 -15.68 -12.26 8.28
N ARG A 314 -16.06 -11.00 8.04
CA ARG A 314 -16.12 -10.45 6.68
C ARG A 314 -15.95 -8.95 6.64
N ILE A 315 -15.27 -8.45 5.61
CA ILE A 315 -15.30 -7.04 5.20
C ILE A 315 -15.76 -6.99 3.75
N LEU A 316 -16.87 -6.30 3.49
CA LEU A 316 -17.44 -6.15 2.15
C LEU A 316 -17.52 -4.67 1.78
N PHE A 317 -16.91 -4.31 0.65
CA PHE A 317 -17.12 -3.04 -0.02
C PHE A 317 -18.30 -3.15 -0.98
N THR A 318 -19.23 -2.20 -0.91
CA THR A 318 -20.47 -2.19 -1.69
C THR A 318 -20.80 -0.79 -2.22
N ASP A 319 -21.44 -0.74 -3.38
CA ASP A 319 -21.93 0.48 -4.05
C ASP A 319 -23.35 0.86 -3.58
N VAL A 320 -24.00 -0.01 -2.80
CA VAL A 320 -25.33 0.20 -2.24
C VAL A 320 -25.25 0.45 -0.73
N ASN A 321 -25.94 1.49 -0.26
CA ASN A 321 -26.11 1.70 1.18
C ASN A 321 -27.11 0.68 1.76
N ASN A 322 -26.60 -0.34 2.45
CA ASN A 322 -27.40 -1.35 3.12
C ASN A 322 -27.62 -1.05 4.62
N ALA A 323 -27.20 0.12 5.12
CA ALA A 323 -27.39 0.48 6.51
C ALA A 323 -28.88 0.50 6.88
N PRO A 324 -29.27 0.00 8.06
CA PRO A 324 -30.65 0.08 8.54
C PRO A 324 -31.11 1.53 8.56
N MET A 325 -32.33 1.77 8.09
CA MET A 325 -32.95 3.10 8.19
C MET A 325 -33.08 3.48 9.67
N PRO A 326 -32.65 4.69 10.08
CA PRO A 326 -32.81 5.12 11.46
C PRO A 326 -34.30 5.23 11.80
N PHE A 327 -34.69 4.63 12.91
CA PHE A 327 -35.98 4.91 13.55
C PHE A 327 -35.82 6.14 14.45
N HIS A 328 -36.85 6.97 14.50
CA HIS A 328 -36.91 8.11 15.40
C HIS A 328 -38.08 7.90 16.35
N ASP A 329 -37.80 7.87 17.66
CA ASP A 329 -38.84 8.00 18.65
C ASP A 329 -39.35 9.45 18.63
N VAL A 330 -40.66 9.61 18.49
CA VAL A 330 -41.31 10.92 18.49
C VAL A 330 -42.22 11.02 19.70
N THR A 331 -41.84 11.86 20.66
CA THR A 331 -42.67 12.16 21.83
C THR A 331 -43.57 13.37 21.54
N PHE A 332 -44.87 13.21 21.74
CA PHE A 332 -45.85 14.29 21.62
C PHE A 332 -46.32 14.75 23.00
N ASN A 333 -46.18 16.05 23.29
CA ASN A 333 -46.80 16.66 24.46
C ASN A 333 -48.23 17.07 24.11
N VAL A 334 -49.22 16.27 24.54
CA VAL A 334 -50.64 16.52 24.28
C VAL A 334 -51.34 17.01 25.54
N ASP A 335 -51.99 18.18 25.47
CA ASP A 335 -52.83 18.67 26.55
C ASP A 335 -54.21 17.99 26.52
N ALA A 336 -54.33 16.88 27.26
CA ALA A 336 -55.59 16.13 27.38
C ALA A 336 -56.52 16.64 28.50
N ARG A 337 -56.24 17.76 29.17
CA ARG A 337 -56.99 18.19 30.37
C ARG A 337 -58.48 18.48 30.13
N ASN A 338 -58.87 18.77 28.89
CA ASN A 338 -60.24 19.15 28.53
C ASN A 338 -60.99 18.06 27.74
N ILE A 339 -60.48 16.82 27.70
CA ILE A 339 -61.15 15.69 27.04
C ILE A 339 -61.38 14.53 28.00
N ILE A 340 -62.44 13.74 27.76
CA ILE A 340 -62.65 12.46 28.44
C ILE A 340 -62.06 11.37 27.53
N VAL A 341 -61.02 10.70 27.99
CA VAL A 341 -60.47 9.52 27.31
C VAL A 341 -61.33 8.32 27.71
N HIS A 342 -62.03 7.73 26.75
CA HIS A 342 -62.84 6.53 26.97
C HIS A 342 -61.97 5.26 26.95
N ASP A 343 -62.57 4.11 27.26
CA ASP A 343 -61.88 2.81 27.43
C ASP A 343 -61.00 2.37 26.26
N ARG A 344 -61.22 2.91 25.05
CA ARG A 344 -60.38 2.61 23.88
C ARG A 344 -59.00 3.28 23.95
N GLY A 345 -58.83 4.33 24.77
CA GLY A 345 -57.60 5.13 24.84
C GLY A 345 -57.53 6.24 23.80
N MET A 346 -56.36 6.87 23.69
CA MET A 346 -56.05 7.83 22.62
C MET A 346 -55.30 7.13 21.49
N TYR A 347 -55.56 7.54 20.25
CA TYR A 347 -54.85 7.04 19.07
C TYR A 347 -54.38 8.20 18.22
N MET A 348 -53.24 8.01 17.58
CA MET A 348 -52.83 8.81 16.44
C MET A 348 -53.34 8.15 15.15
N GLY A 349 -53.80 8.98 14.22
CA GLY A 349 -54.35 8.53 12.96
C GLY A 349 -54.41 9.63 11.91
N GLY A 350 -54.68 9.26 10.66
CA GLY A 350 -54.72 10.16 9.52
C GLY A 350 -53.38 10.27 8.77
N GLY A 351 -53.46 10.62 7.49
CA GLY A 351 -52.28 10.80 6.63
C GLY A 351 -51.40 9.55 6.57
N VAL A 352 -50.11 9.74 6.89
CA VAL A 352 -49.08 8.68 6.88
C VAL A 352 -49.33 7.58 7.92
N LEU A 353 -50.10 7.87 8.97
CA LEU A 353 -50.38 6.91 10.05
C LEU A 353 -51.53 5.97 9.73
N GLY A 354 -52.33 6.25 8.69
CA GLY A 354 -53.46 5.40 8.29
C GLY A 354 -54.80 5.83 8.89
N GLY A 355 -55.61 4.86 9.33
CA GLY A 355 -56.94 5.10 9.90
C GLY A 355 -56.93 5.97 11.16
N SER A 356 -58.10 6.46 11.60
CA SER A 356 -58.20 7.34 12.77
C SER A 356 -57.78 6.69 14.10
N ASP A 357 -57.67 5.36 14.14
CA ASP A 357 -57.30 4.54 15.29
C ASP A 357 -56.07 3.66 15.01
N ALA A 358 -55.15 4.12 14.16
CA ALA A 358 -54.05 3.28 13.67
C ALA A 358 -52.92 3.03 14.68
N VAL A 359 -52.55 4.04 15.48
CA VAL A 359 -51.44 3.93 16.44
C VAL A 359 -51.94 4.27 17.84
N PRO A 360 -52.03 3.30 18.78
CA PRO A 360 -52.41 3.60 20.16
C PRO A 360 -51.33 4.45 20.84
N MET A 361 -51.76 5.43 21.64
CA MET A 361 -50.89 6.23 22.48
C MET A 361 -50.91 5.69 23.90
N SER A 362 -49.74 5.49 24.49
CA SER A 362 -49.58 5.24 25.93
C SER A 362 -49.05 6.50 26.62
N ASP A 363 -49.45 6.69 27.88
CA ASP A 363 -48.69 7.48 28.82
C ASP A 363 -47.59 6.61 29.44
N ASP A 364 -46.37 7.12 29.49
CA ASP A 364 -45.28 6.56 30.29
C ASP A 364 -45.21 7.29 31.64
#